data_AF-A0A554JJ22-F1
#
_entry.id   AF-A0A554JJ22-F1
#
_cell.length_a   1.000
_cell.length_b   1.000
_cell.length_c   1.000
_cell.angle_alpha   90.00
_cell.angle_beta   90.00
_cell.angle_gamma   90.00
#
_symmetry.space_group_name_H-M   'P 1'
#
loop_
_entity.id
_entity.type
_entity.pdbx_description
1 polymer ?
#
loop_
_entity_poly.entity_id
_entity_poly.type
_entity_poly.pdbx_seq_one_letter_code
_entity_poly.pdbx_strand_id
1 'polypeptide(L)'
;MQYLSRRLVYALFYILLVHTSSASAAFMTQAVSFVSQAPSGNWAQPWQDFCEEASAVMTAHFLWQRPLTSSIAAQEIQIIKRYEEIVFGRYRDTSIEETAQILRELYGFSVAGTP
;
A
#
# COMPACT_ATOMS: atom_id res chain seq x y z
N MET A 1 62.07 13.45 11.35
CA MET A 1 61.06 14.23 10.60
C MET A 1 59.69 13.98 11.26
N GLN A 2 59.45 14.60 12.42
CA GLN A 2 58.29 14.31 13.30
C GLN A 2 57.68 15.64 13.77
N TYR A 3 56.95 16.34 12.92
CA TYR A 3 56.11 17.46 13.36
C TYR A 3 54.92 17.60 12.40
N LEU A 4 54.08 16.56 12.35
CA LEU A 4 52.69 16.82 11.98
C LEU A 4 52.08 17.54 13.20
N SER A 5 51.88 18.85 13.05
CA SER A 5 51.52 19.71 14.18
C SER A 5 50.27 19.17 14.88
N ARG A 6 50.26 19.15 16.23
CA ARG A 6 49.09 18.76 17.03
C ARG A 6 47.80 19.47 16.58
N ARG A 7 47.92 20.68 16.02
CA ARG A 7 46.82 21.45 15.43
C ARG A 7 46.16 20.75 14.23
N LEU A 8 46.92 20.04 13.40
CA LEU A 8 46.41 19.25 12.27
C LEU A 8 45.62 18.02 12.75
N VAL A 9 46.05 17.38 13.83
CA VAL A 9 45.34 16.23 14.43
C VAL A 9 44.01 16.67 15.04
N TYR A 10 43.97 17.78 15.77
CA TYR A 10 42.72 18.29 16.34
C TYR A 10 41.76 18.84 15.28
N ALA A 11 42.27 19.45 14.21
CA ALA A 11 41.46 19.88 13.07
C ALA A 11 40.79 18.68 12.37
N LEU A 12 41.51 17.57 12.20
CA LEU A 12 40.98 16.33 11.62
C LEU A 12 39.92 15.67 12.53
N PHE A 13 40.11 15.69 13.85
CA PHE A 13 39.10 15.21 14.81
C PHE A 13 37.84 16.10 14.85
N TYR A 14 37.97 17.42 14.68
CA TYR A 14 36.83 18.33 14.63
C TYR A 14 35.99 18.14 13.36
N ILE A 15 36.61 17.84 12.22
CA ILE A 15 35.90 17.59 10.95
C ILE A 15 35.11 16.27 11.00
N LEU A 16 35.57 15.28 11.77
CA LEU A 16 34.87 14.01 11.99
C LEU A 16 33.67 14.12 12.94
N LEU A 17 33.63 15.12 13.83
CA LEU A 17 32.59 15.27 14.86
C LEU A 17 31.38 16.11 14.41
N VAL A 18 31.47 16.79 13.25
CA VAL A 18 30.41 17.70 12.73
C VAL A 18 29.55 17.05 11.62
N HIS A 19 29.75 15.77 11.30
CA HIS A 19 28.82 15.04 10.44
C HIS A 19 27.60 14.58 11.25
N THR A 20 26.82 15.54 11.75
CA THR A 20 25.46 15.27 12.21
C THR A 20 24.67 14.84 10.98
N SER A 21 24.44 13.54 10.85
CA SER A 21 23.54 12.97 9.84
C SER A 21 22.14 13.47 10.18
N SER A 22 21.67 14.50 9.47
CA SER A 22 20.26 14.88 9.50
C SER A 22 19.48 13.73 8.88
N ALA A 23 18.82 12.91 9.70
CA ALA A 23 17.81 12.00 9.22
C ALA A 23 16.65 12.86 8.70
N SER A 24 16.59 13.09 7.39
CA SER A 24 15.38 13.60 6.78
C SER A 24 14.29 12.56 7.01
N ALA A 25 13.23 12.94 7.71
CA ALA A 25 11.97 12.22 7.65
C ALA A 25 11.50 12.28 6.20
N ALA A 26 11.82 11.26 5.41
CA ALA A 26 11.25 11.10 4.09
C ALA A 26 9.73 11.02 4.28
N PHE A 27 9.01 12.05 3.85
CA PHE A 27 7.56 11.96 3.74
C PHE A 27 7.28 10.87 2.68
N MET A 28 6.91 9.67 3.12
CA MET A 28 6.52 8.61 2.19
C MET A 28 5.18 8.98 1.56
N THR A 29 5.22 9.72 0.45
CA THR A 29 4.14 9.71 -0.53
C THR A 29 4.21 8.38 -1.27
N GLN A 30 3.86 7.27 -0.61
CA GLN A 30 3.55 6.09 -1.38
C GLN A 30 2.22 6.40 -2.07
N ALA A 31 2.32 6.80 -3.34
CA ALA A 31 1.19 7.24 -4.15
C ALA A 31 0.28 6.04 -4.44
N VAL A 32 -0.56 5.68 -3.47
CA VAL A 32 -1.67 4.75 -3.70
C VAL A 32 -2.56 5.42 -4.74
N SER A 33 -2.76 4.74 -5.87
CA SER A 33 -3.71 5.20 -6.87
C SER A 33 -5.11 5.05 -6.29
N PHE A 34 -5.74 6.17 -5.95
CA PHE A 34 -7.10 6.17 -5.42
C PHE A 34 -8.13 5.84 -6.50
N VAL A 35 -9.09 4.99 -6.16
CA VAL A 35 -10.30 4.75 -6.95
C VAL A 35 -11.55 4.80 -6.07
N SER A 36 -12.64 5.29 -6.64
CA SER A 36 -13.96 5.23 -5.99
C SER A 36 -14.55 3.82 -6.11
N GLN A 37 -15.33 3.40 -5.10
CA GLN A 37 -16.21 2.23 -5.20
C GLN A 37 -17.19 2.28 -6.37
N ALA A 38 -17.46 3.47 -6.92
CA ALA A 38 -18.15 3.68 -8.19
C ALA A 38 -17.17 4.28 -9.21
N PRO A 39 -16.33 3.48 -9.90
CA PRO A 39 -15.19 4.00 -10.66
C PRO A 39 -15.56 4.94 -11.83
N SER A 40 -16.78 4.82 -12.36
CA SER A 40 -17.34 5.69 -13.40
C SER A 40 -18.19 6.85 -12.86
N GLY A 41 -18.32 6.96 -11.54
CA GLY A 41 -19.20 7.93 -10.87
C GLY A 41 -20.68 7.54 -10.84
N ASN A 42 -21.05 6.35 -11.34
CA ASN A 42 -22.43 5.85 -11.21
C ASN A 42 -22.64 5.20 -9.84
N TRP A 43 -23.33 5.92 -8.96
CA TRP A 43 -23.67 5.46 -7.60
C TRP A 43 -24.98 4.67 -7.52
N ALA A 44 -25.52 4.18 -8.62
CA ALA A 44 -26.62 3.23 -8.58
C ALA A 44 -26.15 1.88 -8.00
N GLN A 45 -27.06 1.13 -7.40
CA GLN A 45 -26.81 -0.27 -7.04
C GLN A 45 -26.31 -1.07 -8.26
N PRO A 46 -25.32 -1.98 -8.13
CA PRO A 46 -24.71 -2.43 -6.86
C PRO A 46 -23.55 -1.56 -6.35
N TRP A 47 -23.16 -0.47 -7.02
CA TRP A 47 -21.93 0.28 -6.71
C TRP A 47 -21.89 0.95 -5.32
N GLN A 48 -23.04 1.08 -4.65
CA GLN A 48 -23.12 1.62 -3.29
C GLN A 48 -22.56 0.67 -2.23
N ASP A 49 -22.43 -0.62 -2.55
CA ASP A 49 -22.07 -1.65 -1.59
C ASP A 49 -20.59 -2.08 -1.74
N PHE A 50 -19.80 -1.44 -2.63
CA PHE A 50 -18.46 -1.90 -3.01
C PHE A 50 -17.28 -1.22 -2.27
N CYS A 51 -17.48 -0.80 -1.02
CA CYS A 51 -16.44 -0.09 -0.28
C CYS A 51 -15.23 -0.99 -0.03
N GLU A 52 -15.49 -2.21 0.43
CA GLU A 52 -14.51 -3.22 0.80
C GLU A 52 -13.73 -3.70 -0.42
N GLU A 53 -14.40 -3.98 -1.53
CA GLU A 53 -13.81 -4.41 -2.79
C GLU A 53 -12.92 -3.32 -3.38
N ALA A 54 -13.36 -2.06 -3.37
CA ALA A 54 -12.53 -0.95 -3.81
C ALA A 54 -11.26 -0.84 -2.95
N SER A 55 -11.39 -1.01 -1.63
CA SER A 55 -10.25 -1.00 -0.72
C SER A 55 -9.27 -2.15 -1.00
N ALA A 56 -9.78 -3.36 -1.24
CA ALA A 56 -8.97 -4.54 -1.56
C ALA A 56 -8.22 -4.38 -2.88
N VAL A 57 -8.87 -3.85 -3.92
CA VAL A 57 -8.23 -3.55 -5.22
C VAL A 57 -7.12 -2.52 -5.04
N MET A 58 -7.37 -1.42 -4.31
CA MET A 58 -6.34 -0.41 -4.04
C MET A 58 -5.13 -1.01 -3.31
N THR A 59 -5.37 -1.82 -2.28
CA THR A 59 -4.30 -2.51 -1.55
C THR A 59 -3.52 -3.46 -2.45
N ALA A 60 -4.19 -4.25 -3.28
CA ALA A 60 -3.55 -5.22 -4.15
C ALA A 60 -2.63 -4.54 -5.18
N HIS A 61 -3.13 -3.52 -5.88
CA HIS A 61 -2.35 -2.77 -6.87
C HIS A 61 -1.19 -2.00 -6.24
N PHE A 62 -1.40 -1.46 -5.04
CA PHE A 62 -0.33 -0.84 -4.28
C PHE A 62 0.81 -1.80 -3.98
N LEU A 63 0.51 -2.99 -3.44
CA LEU A 63 1.52 -3.99 -3.09
C LEU A 63 2.22 -4.58 -4.31
N TRP A 64 1.52 -4.75 -5.42
CA TRP A 64 2.12 -5.21 -6.68
C TRP A 64 2.87 -4.12 -7.45
N GLN A 65 2.81 -2.86 -6.99
CA GLN A 65 3.36 -1.70 -7.70
C GLN A 65 2.82 -1.59 -9.14
N ARG A 66 1.52 -1.85 -9.31
CA ARG A 66 0.83 -1.81 -10.61
C ARG A 66 -0.09 -0.59 -10.70
N PRO A 67 -0.29 -0.05 -11.92
CA PRO A 67 -1.20 1.07 -12.11
C PRO A 67 -2.65 0.63 -11.93
N LEU A 68 -3.41 1.42 -11.19
CA LEU A 68 -4.85 1.22 -11.01
C LEU A 68 -5.62 2.35 -11.68
N THR A 69 -6.31 2.01 -12.77
CA THR A 69 -7.23 2.93 -13.47
C THR A 69 -8.67 2.64 -13.09
N SER A 70 -9.59 3.58 -13.31
CA SER A 70 -11.03 3.33 -13.07
C SER A 70 -11.57 2.13 -13.85
N SER A 71 -11.06 1.85 -15.06
CA SER A 71 -11.48 0.70 -15.85
C SER A 71 -11.00 -0.63 -15.25
N ILE A 72 -9.76 -0.67 -14.77
CA ILE A 72 -9.21 -1.83 -14.07
C ILE A 72 -9.98 -2.05 -12.76
N ALA A 73 -10.20 -0.98 -11.98
CA ALA A 73 -10.96 -1.04 -10.73
C ALA A 73 -12.39 -1.56 -10.95
N ALA A 74 -13.09 -1.07 -11.97
CA ALA A 74 -14.46 -1.52 -12.26
C ALA A 74 -14.51 -3.01 -12.61
N GLN A 75 -13.51 -3.52 -13.34
CA GLN A 75 -13.43 -4.95 -13.67
C GLN A 75 -13.13 -5.80 -12.43
N GLU A 76 -12.13 -5.40 -11.64
CA GLU A 76 -11.73 -6.18 -10.46
C GLU A 76 -12.76 -6.15 -9.34
N ILE A 77 -13.44 -5.01 -9.09
CA ILE A 77 -14.56 -4.95 -8.15
C ILE A 77 -15.66 -5.96 -8.53
N GLN A 78 -15.98 -6.08 -9.83
CA GLN A 78 -16.96 -7.07 -10.28
C GLN A 78 -16.46 -8.52 -10.14
N ILE A 79 -15.16 -8.76 -10.26
CA ILE A 79 -14.53 -10.06 -9.99
C ILE A 79 -14.66 -10.40 -8.50
N ILE A 80 -14.38 -9.46 -7.60
CA ILE A 80 -14.51 -9.67 -6.15
C ILE A 80 -15.98 -9.95 -5.80
N LYS A 81 -16.92 -9.12 -6.27
CA LYS A 81 -18.36 -9.38 -6.10
C LYS A 81 -18.73 -10.81 -6.52
N ARG A 82 -18.22 -11.27 -7.66
CA ARG A 82 -18.51 -12.61 -8.16
C ARG A 82 -17.90 -13.69 -7.25
N TYR A 83 -16.70 -13.46 -6.74
CA TYR A 83 -16.06 -14.33 -5.76
C TYR A 83 -16.90 -14.42 -4.48
N GLU A 84 -17.34 -13.30 -3.93
CA GLU A 84 -18.15 -13.24 -2.71
C GLU A 84 -19.51 -13.93 -2.89
N GLU A 85 -20.17 -13.75 -4.04
CA GLU A 85 -21.39 -14.50 -4.37
C GLU A 85 -21.18 -16.02 -4.37
N ILE A 86 -20.01 -16.49 -4.81
CA ILE A 86 -19.69 -17.93 -4.88
C ILE A 86 -19.27 -18.47 -3.51
N VAL A 87 -18.45 -17.72 -2.77
CA VAL A 87 -17.78 -18.20 -1.56
C VAL A 87 -18.58 -17.87 -0.29
N PHE A 88 -19.19 -16.69 -0.23
CA PHE A 88 -19.94 -16.20 0.93
C PHE A 88 -21.46 -16.22 0.70
N GLY A 89 -21.91 -16.36 -0.55
CA GLY A 89 -23.33 -16.34 -0.92
C GLY A 89 -23.96 -14.94 -0.93
N ARG A 90 -23.16 -13.88 -0.71
CA ARG A 90 -23.58 -12.47 -0.65
C ARG A 90 -22.38 -11.55 -0.92
N TYR A 91 -22.62 -10.30 -1.33
CA TYR A 91 -21.58 -9.28 -1.57
C TYR A 91 -21.80 -7.95 -0.82
N ARG A 92 -22.98 -7.72 -0.20
CA ARG A 92 -23.38 -6.36 0.21
C ARG A 92 -22.69 -5.81 1.46
N ASP A 93 -22.15 -6.66 2.31
CA ASP A 93 -21.66 -6.30 3.65
C ASP A 93 -20.43 -7.14 4.02
N THR A 94 -19.40 -7.09 3.18
CA THR A 94 -18.20 -7.92 3.36
C THR A 94 -17.48 -7.54 4.66
N SER A 95 -17.26 -8.50 5.55
CA SER A 95 -16.60 -8.23 6.83
C SER A 95 -15.09 -7.98 6.63
N ILE A 96 -14.40 -7.50 7.66
CA ILE A 96 -12.95 -7.34 7.57
C ILE A 96 -12.23 -8.70 7.44
N GLU A 97 -12.75 -9.76 8.05
CA GLU A 97 -12.24 -11.13 7.92
C GLU A 97 -12.43 -11.67 6.50
N GLU A 98 -13.60 -11.43 5.91
CA GLU A 98 -13.93 -11.80 4.53
C GLU A 98 -13.07 -10.99 3.52
N THR A 99 -12.89 -9.69 3.76
CA THR A 99 -11.98 -8.82 2.98
C THR A 99 -10.54 -9.33 3.03
N ALA A 100 -10.08 -9.73 4.22
CA ALA A 100 -8.76 -10.33 4.37
C ALA A 100 -8.67 -11.69 3.66
N GLN A 101 -9.76 -12.47 3.63
CA GLN A 101 -9.83 -13.72 2.86
C GLN A 101 -9.72 -13.47 1.36
N ILE A 102 -10.40 -12.45 0.82
CA ILE A 102 -10.26 -12.05 -0.59
C ILE A 102 -8.79 -11.74 -0.92
N LEU A 103 -8.12 -10.94 -0.10
CA LEU A 103 -6.69 -10.63 -0.29
C LEU A 103 -5.80 -11.88 -0.28
N ARG A 104 -6.12 -12.89 0.54
CA ARG A 104 -5.36 -14.13 0.61
C ARG A 104 -5.66 -15.10 -0.53
N GLU A 105 -6.93 -15.38 -0.77
CA GLU A 105 -7.37 -16.48 -1.63
C GLU A 105 -7.53 -16.06 -3.09
N LEU A 106 -8.05 -14.85 -3.34
CA LEU A 106 -8.20 -14.33 -4.70
C LEU A 106 -6.91 -13.66 -5.19
N TYR A 107 -6.24 -12.91 -4.32
CA TYR A 107 -5.06 -12.12 -4.69
C TYR A 107 -3.71 -12.71 -4.25
N GLY A 108 -3.71 -13.77 -3.43
CA GLY A 108 -2.49 -14.50 -3.07
C GLY A 108 -1.58 -13.81 -2.07
N PHE A 109 -2.06 -12.79 -1.34
CA PHE A 109 -1.27 -12.15 -0.28
C PHE A 109 -1.24 -13.01 0.97
N SER A 110 -0.08 -13.10 1.63
CA SER A 110 0.04 -13.74 2.94
C SER A 110 0.59 -12.76 3.96
N VAL A 111 0.16 -12.86 5.20
CA VAL A 111 0.80 -12.13 6.30
C VAL A 111 2.18 -12.73 6.50
N ALA A 112 3.24 -11.94 6.37
CA ALA A 112 4.58 -12.40 6.69
C ALA A 112 4.68 -12.61 8.21
N GLY A 113 4.90 -13.85 8.65
CA GLY A 113 5.27 -14.15 10.04
C GLY A 113 4.17 -14.67 10.98
N THR A 114 3.15 -15.38 10.48
CA THR A 114 2.45 -16.35 11.34
C THR A 114 3.25 -17.67 11.33
N PRO A 115 3.57 -18.27 12.50
CA PRO A 115 4.32 -19.53 12.57
C PRO A 115 3.64 -20.69 11.84
#